data_AF-A0A970E342-F1
#
_entry.id   AF-A0A970E342-F1
#
_cell.length_a   1.000
_cell.length_b   1.000
_cell.length_c   1.000
_cell.angle_alpha   90.00
_cell.angle_beta   90.00
_cell.angle_gamma   90.00
#
_symmetry.space_group_name_H-M   'P 1'
#
loop_
_entity.id
_entity.type
_entity.pdbx_description
1 polymer ?
#
loop_
_entity_poly.entity_id
_entity_poly.type
_entity_poly.pdbx_seq_one_letter_code
_entity_poly.pdbx_strand_id
1 'polypeptide(L)'
;LDFGLVNVLLIAPTFEEFLMRGAIQGSLQERWPFWTANMITSVLFVILHIPGWYFMGTLADNLTQPAGGALSIFLVSLAFGYAVRRSGSLLGGVAAHFLNNLF
;
A
#
# COMPACT_ATOMS: atom_id res chain seq x y z
N LEU A 1 25.13 4.89 -3.26
CA LEU A 1 23.68 4.71 -3.04
C LEU A 1 23.51 3.47 -2.20
N ASP A 2 22.86 3.58 -1.04
CA ASP A 2 22.52 2.42 -0.23
C ASP A 2 21.42 1.60 -0.92
N PHE A 3 21.62 0.28 -1.03
CA PHE A 3 20.66 -0.61 -1.66
C PHE A 3 19.35 -0.69 -0.88
N GLY A 4 19.42 -0.64 0.45
CA GLY A 4 18.23 -0.61 1.31
C GLY A 4 17.34 0.59 0.99
N LEU A 5 17.94 1.78 0.90
CA LEU A 5 17.25 3.01 0.55
C LEU A 5 16.63 2.98 -0.86
N VAL A 6 17.35 2.45 -1.87
CA VAL A 6 16.79 2.28 -3.22
C VAL A 6 15.60 1.31 -3.20
N ASN A 7 15.68 0.23 -2.41
CA ASN A 7 14.60 -0.73 -2.31
C ASN A 7 13.34 -0.12 -1.67
N VAL A 8 13.49 0.51 -0.50
CA VAL A 8 12.37 1.07 0.28
C VAL A 8 11.69 2.24 -0.44
N LEU A 9 12.45 3.06 -1.18
CA LEU A 9 11.88 4.23 -1.85
C LEU A 9 11.37 3.93 -3.26
N LEU A 10 12.05 3.07 -4.03
CA LEU A 10 11.75 2.91 -5.46
C LEU A 10 11.22 1.52 -5.79
N ILE A 11 11.98 0.48 -5.46
CA ILE A 11 11.67 -0.87 -5.93
C ILE A 11 10.38 -1.37 -5.27
N ALA A 12 10.32 -1.39 -3.94
CA ALA A 12 9.16 -1.88 -3.21
C ALA A 12 7.88 -1.08 -3.54
N PRO A 13 7.85 0.27 -3.47
CA PRO A 13 6.64 1.02 -3.81
C PRO A 13 6.16 0.80 -5.24
N THR A 14 7.08 0.64 -6.20
CA THR A 14 6.71 0.38 -7.59
C THR A 14 6.04 -0.99 -7.76
N PHE A 15 6.63 -2.05 -7.20
CA PHE A 15 6.09 -3.40 -7.30
C PHE A 15 4.78 -3.55 -6.51
N GLU A 16 4.72 -2.98 -5.32
CA GLU A 16 3.52 -2.99 -4.48
C GLU A 16 2.36 -2.28 -5.15
N GLU A 17 2.56 -1.08 -5.70
CA GLU A 17 1.48 -0.37 -6.39
C GLU A 17 1.08 -1.05 -7.70
N PHE A 18 2.02 -1.65 -8.44
CA PHE A 18 1.68 -2.41 -9.64
C PHE A 18 0.80 -3.62 -9.31
N LEU A 19 1.14 -4.39 -8.27
CA LEU A 19 0.37 -5.54 -7.82
C LEU A 19 -1.00 -5.11 -7.27
N MET A 20 -1.00 -4.19 -6.31
CA MET A 20 -2.20 -3.84 -5.56
C MET A 20 -3.16 -2.98 -6.38
N ARG A 21 -2.66 -1.96 -7.09
CA ARG A 21 -3.52 -0.96 -7.77
C ARG A 21 -3.70 -1.30 -9.24
N GLY A 22 -2.65 -1.81 -9.87
CA GLY A 22 -2.70 -2.27 -11.25
C GLY A 22 -3.53 -3.55 -11.36
N ALA A 23 -3.05 -4.64 -10.79
CA ALA A 23 -3.67 -5.95 -10.97
C ALA A 23 -4.90 -6.16 -10.09
N ILE A 24 -4.76 -6.11 -8.76
CA ILE A 24 -5.84 -6.50 -7.83
C ILE A 24 -7.00 -5.50 -7.88
N GLN A 25 -6.74 -4.21 -7.66
CA GLN A 25 -7.79 -3.19 -7.66
C GLN A 25 -8.38 -2.98 -9.07
N GLY A 26 -7.57 -3.13 -10.13
CA GLY A 26 -8.04 -3.11 -11.51
C GLY A 26 -9.08 -4.21 -11.76
N SER A 27 -8.75 -5.45 -11.39
CA SER A 27 -9.68 -6.59 -11.53
C SER A 27 -10.93 -6.44 -10.67
N LEU A 28 -10.82 -5.95 -9.43
CA LEU A 28 -11.99 -5.70 -8.57
C LEU A 28 -12.93 -4.65 -9.18
N GLN A 29 -12.38 -3.63 -9.85
CA GLN A 29 -13.17 -2.56 -10.47
C GLN A 29 -13.96 -3.01 -11.70
N GLU A 30 -13.70 -4.21 -12.26
CA GLU A 30 -14.55 -4.80 -13.29
C GLU A 30 -15.95 -5.16 -12.76
N ARG A 31 -16.09 -5.34 -11.44
CA ARG A 31 -17.32 -5.81 -10.79
C ARG A 31 -17.84 -4.90 -9.69
N TRP A 32 -16.97 -4.05 -9.12
CA TRP A 32 -17.27 -3.22 -7.96
C TRP A 32 -16.92 -1.76 -8.21
N PRO A 33 -17.64 -0.80 -7.61
CA PRO A 33 -17.28 0.61 -7.71
C PRO A 33 -15.93 0.87 -7.03
N PHE A 34 -15.24 1.93 -7.46
CA PHE A 34 -13.91 2.29 -6.97
C PHE A 34 -13.76 2.21 -5.44
N TRP A 35 -14.71 2.78 -4.68
CA TRP A 35 -14.56 2.84 -3.23
C TRP A 35 -14.58 1.45 -2.59
N THR A 36 -15.42 0.55 -3.09
CA THR A 36 -15.45 -0.84 -2.61
C THR A 36 -14.17 -1.58 -2.99
N ALA A 37 -13.72 -1.45 -4.25
CA ALA A 37 -12.46 -2.05 -4.68
C ALA A 37 -11.26 -1.51 -3.89
N ASN A 38 -11.18 -0.20 -3.66
CA ASN A 38 -10.11 0.45 -2.90
C ASN A 38 -10.10 0.01 -1.43
N MET A 39 -11.28 -0.13 -0.80
CA MET A 39 -11.39 -0.67 0.56
C MET A 39 -10.87 -2.10 0.64
N ILE A 40 -11.30 -2.98 -0.27
CA ILE A 40 -10.86 -4.39 -0.32
C ILE A 40 -9.35 -4.46 -0.56
N THR A 41 -8.84 -3.76 -1.57
CA THR A 41 -7.40 -3.70 -1.86
C THR A 41 -6.61 -3.15 -0.66
N SER A 42 -7.17 -2.20 0.08
CA SER A 42 -6.48 -1.64 1.25
C SER A 42 -6.38 -2.63 2.41
N VAL A 43 -7.41 -3.45 2.63
CA VAL A 43 -7.34 -4.58 3.59
C VAL A 43 -6.32 -5.61 3.12
N LEU A 44 -6.32 -5.97 1.84
CA LEU A 44 -5.34 -6.91 1.28
C LEU A 44 -3.90 -6.38 1.41
N PHE A 45 -3.71 -5.07 1.30
CA PHE A 45 -2.40 -4.44 1.50
C PHE A 45 -1.91 -4.61 2.93
N VAL A 46 -2.76 -4.41 3.94
CA VAL A 46 -2.40 -4.71 5.34
C VAL A 46 -2.03 -6.18 5.51
N ILE A 47 -2.81 -7.08 4.92
CA ILE A 47 -2.56 -8.53 4.99
C ILE A 47 -1.18 -8.89 4.39
N LEU A 48 -0.77 -8.23 3.31
CA LEU A 48 0.55 -8.41 2.69
C LEU A 48 1.70 -8.15 3.67
N HIS A 49 1.50 -7.28 4.66
CA HIS A 49 2.52 -6.94 5.66
C HIS A 49 2.59 -7.93 6.84
N ILE A 50 1.52 -8.69 7.10
CA ILE A 50 1.43 -9.60 8.26
C ILE A 50 2.58 -10.62 8.31
N PRO A 51 2.94 -11.34 7.22
CA PRO A 51 4.06 -12.27 7.26
C PRO A 51 5.38 -11.58 7.60
N GLY A 52 5.62 -10.38 7.06
CA GLY A 52 6.80 -9.58 7.37
C GLY A 52 6.88 -9.24 8.86
N TRP A 53 5.78 -8.73 9.45
CA TRP A 53 5.75 -8.42 10.88
C TRP A 53 5.95 -9.65 11.76
N TYR A 54 5.40 -10.80 11.35
CA TYR A 54 5.62 -12.06 12.07
C TYR A 54 7.10 -12.44 12.08
N PHE A 55 7.77 -12.43 10.93
CA PHE A 55 9.21 -12.76 10.85
C PHE A 55 10.11 -11.74 11.55
N MET A 56 9.70 -10.48 11.62
CA MET A 56 10.42 -9.43 12.34
C MET A 56 10.12 -9.40 13.85
N GLY A 57 9.20 -10.24 14.35
CA GLY A 57 8.80 -10.25 15.76
C GLY A 57 7.98 -9.03 16.21
N THR A 58 7.43 -8.25 15.26
CA THR A 58 6.71 -6.98 15.51
C THR A 58 5.20 -7.08 15.24
N LEU A 59 4.67 -8.30 15.06
CA LEU A 59 3.26 -8.52 14.72
C LEU A 59 2.28 -7.94 15.75
N ALA A 60 2.49 -8.23 17.03
CA ALA A 60 1.60 -7.75 18.09
C ALA A 60 1.59 -6.22 18.18
N ASP A 61 2.77 -5.60 18.06
CA ASP A 61 2.93 -4.16 18.08
C ASP A 61 2.21 -3.48 16.90
N ASN A 62 2.40 -4.00 15.68
CA ASN A 62 1.75 -3.45 14.49
C ASN A 62 0.22 -3.63 14.47
N LEU A 63 -0.31 -4.64 15.14
CA LEU A 63 -1.77 -4.86 15.22
C LEU A 63 -2.45 -4.07 16.34
N THR A 64 -1.72 -3.71 17.39
CA THR A 64 -2.31 -3.08 18.60
C THR A 64 -2.01 -1.58 18.71
N GLN A 65 -0.98 -1.08 18.05
CA GLN A 65 -0.68 0.35 18.04
C GLN A 65 -1.73 1.12 17.23
N PRO A 66 -2.47 2.07 17.84
CA PRO A 66 -3.48 2.86 17.14
C PRO A 66 -2.87 3.96 16.26
N ALA A 67 -1.67 4.43 16.61
CA ALA A 67 -0.87 5.37 15.83
C ALA A 67 0.34 4.61 15.28
N GLY A 68 0.35 4.36 13.98
CA GLY A 68 1.26 3.42 13.33
C GLY A 68 0.59 2.07 13.01
N GLY A 69 1.36 1.12 12.48
CA GLY A 69 0.89 -0.25 12.24
C GLY A 69 -0.25 -0.39 11.23
N ALA A 70 -1.13 -1.38 11.45
CA ALA A 70 -2.14 -1.82 10.50
C ALA A 70 -3.15 -0.74 10.10
N LEU A 71 -3.61 0.08 11.05
CA LEU A 71 -4.55 1.17 10.74
C LEU A 71 -3.87 2.24 9.87
N SER A 72 -2.63 2.60 10.19
CA SER A 72 -1.88 3.58 9.38
C SER A 72 -1.67 3.09 7.96
N ILE A 73 -1.27 1.83 7.78
CA ILE A 73 -1.07 1.20 6.48
C ILE A 73 -2.38 1.12 5.70
N PHE A 74 -3.49 0.80 6.36
CA PHE A 74 -4.80 0.85 5.73
C PHE A 74 -5.16 2.24 5.20
N LEU A 75 -4.95 3.30 5.99
CA LEU A 75 -5.31 4.66 5.62
C LEU A 75 -4.43 5.21 4.48
N VAL A 76 -3.12 4.97 4.51
CA VAL A 76 -2.22 5.39 3.41
C VAL A 76 -2.52 4.60 2.13
N SER A 77 -2.88 3.33 2.26
CA SER A 77 -3.31 2.46 1.17
C SER A 77 -4.60 3.00 0.48
N LEU A 78 -5.56 3.51 1.28
CA LEU A 78 -6.72 4.20 0.73
C LEU A 78 -6.32 5.48 -0.03
N ALA A 79 -5.36 6.24 0.51
CA ALA A 79 -4.84 7.46 -0.11
C ALA A 79 -4.10 7.18 -1.43
N PHE A 80 -3.31 6.11 -1.51
CA PHE A 80 -2.63 5.70 -2.74
C PHE A 80 -3.63 5.34 -3.84
N GLY A 81 -4.66 4.55 -3.51
CA GLY A 81 -5.73 4.25 -4.45
C GLY A 81 -6.49 5.50 -4.91
N TYR A 82 -6.70 6.47 -4.02
CA TYR A 82 -7.27 7.77 -4.37
C TYR A 82 -6.33 8.59 -5.28
N ALA A 83 -5.02 8.58 -5.03
CA ALA A 83 -4.03 9.25 -5.87
C ALA A 83 -4.02 8.68 -7.29
N VAL A 84 -4.10 7.35 -7.45
CA VAL A 84 -4.28 6.69 -8.75
C VAL A 84 -5.57 7.15 -9.43
N ARG A 85 -6.71 7.17 -8.71
CA ARG A 85 -7.98 7.64 -9.26
C ARG A 85 -7.94 9.10 -9.70
N ARG A 86 -7.34 9.97 -8.89
CA ARG A 86 -7.31 11.42 -9.13
C ARG A 86 -6.37 11.81 -10.26
N SER A 87 -5.27 11.08 -10.41
CA SER A 87 -4.28 11.28 -11.47
C SER A 87 -4.60 10.54 -12.77
N GLY A 88 -5.41 9.47 -12.71
CA GLY A 88 -5.62 8.56 -13.83
C GLY A 88 -4.41 7.70 -14.18
N SER A 89 -3.41 7.60 -13.29
CA SER A 89 -2.14 6.91 -13.53
C SER A 89 -1.65 6.15 -12.31
N LEU A 90 -1.09 4.96 -12.52
CA LEU A 90 -0.42 4.20 -11.46
C LEU A 90 0.78 4.96 -10.88
N LEU A 91 1.44 5.81 -11.68
CA LEU A 91 2.53 6.65 -11.19
C LEU A 91 2.09 7.62 -10.09
N GLY A 92 0.82 8.02 -10.06
CA GLY A 92 0.28 8.83 -8.97
C GLY A 92 0.28 8.09 -7.63
N GLY A 93 -0.03 6.79 -7.65
CA GLY A 93 0.08 5.91 -6.48
C GLY A 93 1.53 5.68 -6.08
N VAL A 94 2.40 5.35 -7.05
CA VAL A 94 3.83 5.14 -6.81
C VAL A 94 4.49 6.39 -6.21
N ALA A 95 4.18 7.58 -6.72
CA ALA A 95 4.71 8.83 -6.18
C ALA A 95 4.20 9.11 -4.76
N ALA A 96 2.90 8.88 -4.49
CA ALA A 96 2.36 9.03 -3.14
C ALA A 96 3.00 8.05 -2.15
N HIS A 97 3.26 6.82 -2.58
CA HIS A 97 3.91 5.79 -1.77
C HIS A 97 5.40 6.09 -1.55
N PHE A 98 6.12 6.52 -2.58
CA PHE A 98 7.49 7.03 -2.44
C PHE A 98 7.56 8.14 -1.39
N LEU A 99 6.65 9.12 -1.45
CA LEU A 99 6.62 10.23 -0.49
C LEU A 99 6.32 9.74 0.93
N ASN A 100 5.39 8.79 1.08
CA ASN A 100 5.11 8.17 2.37
C ASN A 100 6.34 7.46 2.97
N ASN A 101 7.18 6.83 2.15
CA ASN A 101 8.37 6.14 2.64
C ASN A 101 9.56 7.10 2.86
N LEU A 102 9.50 8.31 2.31
CA LEU A 102 10.53 9.33 2.46
C LEU A 102 10.43 10.11 3.78
N PHE A 103 9.22 10.24 4.34
CA PHE A 103 8.92 11.02 5.55
C PHE A 103 8.46 10.13 6.70
#